data_AF-A0A060CEN3-F1
#
_entry.id   AF-A0A060CEN3-F1
#
_cell.length_a   1.000
_cell.length_b   1.000
_cell.length_c   1.000
_cell.angle_alpha   90.00
_cell.angle_beta   90.00
_cell.angle_gamma   90.00
#
_symmetry.space_group_name_H-M   'P 1'
#
loop_
_entity.id
_entity.type
_entity.pdbx_description
1 polymer ?
#
loop_
_entity_poly.entity_id
_entity_poly.type
_entity_poly.pdbx_seq_one_letter_code
_entity_poly.pdbx_strand_id
1 'polypeptide(L)'
;MTMGGMVEQQLSDAITAMHNQDSELAKRVIDGDKQVNMMEVAIDEACVRIIAKRQPTASDLRLVMAIIKTIAELERIGDVADKICRTALENSPTSISRCW
;
A
#
# COMPACT_ATOMS: atom_id res chain seq x y z
N MET A 1 -2.53 -13.32 -3.79
CA MET A 1 -3.51 -12.22 -3.69
C MET A 1 -3.13 -11.16 -4.73
N THR A 2 -4.11 -10.49 -5.34
CA THR A 2 -3.87 -9.33 -6.21
C THR A 2 -3.60 -8.07 -5.37
N MET A 3 -2.95 -7.04 -5.96
CA MET A 3 -2.54 -5.80 -5.27
C MET A 3 -3.66 -5.18 -4.42
N GLY A 4 -4.87 -5.03 -4.99
CA GLY A 4 -6.02 -4.45 -4.27
C GLY A 4 -6.41 -5.21 -3.00
N GLY A 5 -6.42 -6.55 -3.04
CA GLY A 5 -6.73 -7.36 -1.86
C GLY A 5 -5.63 -7.34 -0.80
N MET A 6 -4.39 -7.09 -1.21
CA MET A 6 -3.28 -6.90 -0.27
C MET A 6 -3.40 -5.57 0.47
N VAL A 7 -3.70 -4.49 -0.25
CA VAL A 7 -3.92 -3.16 0.33
C VAL A 7 -5.14 -3.16 1.25
N GLU A 8 -6.23 -3.84 0.87
CA GLU A 8 -7.41 -4.00 1.71
C GLU A 8 -7.06 -4.70 3.04
N GLN A 9 -6.28 -5.79 2.98
CA GLN A 9 -5.82 -6.51 4.16
C GLN A 9 -4.93 -5.62 5.04
N GLN A 10 -3.98 -4.90 4.46
CA GLN A 10 -3.10 -3.98 5.21
C GLN A 10 -3.88 -2.89 5.92
N LEU A 11 -4.89 -2.32 5.28
CA LEU A 11 -5.74 -1.31 5.90
C LEU A 11 -6.56 -1.89 7.07
N SER A 12 -7.14 -3.08 6.88
CA SER A 12 -7.88 -3.78 7.93
C SER A 12 -6.98 -4.12 9.13
N ASP A 13 -5.78 -4.62 8.87
CA ASP A 13 -4.79 -4.97 9.88
C ASP A 13 -4.25 -3.73 10.59
N ALA A 14 -4.05 -2.62 9.88
CA ALA A 14 -3.60 -1.36 10.47
C ALA A 14 -4.62 -0.79 11.47
N ILE A 15 -5.90 -0.81 11.11
CA ILE A 15 -6.99 -0.38 12.00
C ILE A 15 -7.05 -1.29 13.22
N THR A 16 -6.94 -2.60 13.03
CA THR A 16 -6.94 -3.59 14.11
C THR A 16 -5.74 -3.42 15.04
N ALA A 17 -4.56 -3.20 14.48
CA ALA A 17 -3.32 -2.98 15.22
C ALA A 17 -3.41 -1.71 16.07
N MET A 18 -3.93 -0.62 15.50
CA MET A 18 -4.12 0.64 16.22
C MET A 18 -5.14 0.50 17.35
N HIS A 19 -6.29 -0.13 17.10
CA HIS A 19 -7.34 -0.32 18.10
C HIS A 19 -6.89 -1.19 19.28
N ASN A 20 -6.18 -2.28 18.99
CA ASN A 20 -5.74 -3.25 20.00
C ASN A 20 -4.36 -2.94 20.58
N GLN A 21 -3.70 -1.87 20.14
CA GLN A 21 -2.29 -1.57 20.44
C GLN A 21 -1.35 -2.75 20.15
N ASP A 22 -1.64 -3.53 19.11
CA ASP A 22 -0.85 -4.70 18.71
C ASP A 22 0.37 -4.25 17.90
N SER A 23 1.50 -4.14 18.60
CA SER A 23 2.78 -3.74 18.01
C SER A 23 3.32 -4.75 16.99
N GLU A 24 3.01 -6.04 17.14
CA GLU A 24 3.51 -7.07 16.22
C GLU A 24 2.69 -7.11 14.92
N LEU A 25 1.38 -6.86 15.00
CA LEU A 25 0.56 -6.66 13.81
C LEU A 25 0.96 -5.38 13.07
N ALA A 26 1.19 -4.27 13.80
CA ALA A 26 1.65 -3.01 13.19
C ALA A 26 2.96 -3.19 12.40
N LYS A 27 3.96 -3.87 12.98
CA LYS A 27 5.22 -4.17 12.28
C LYS A 27 5.02 -5.02 11.02
N ARG A 28 4.13 -6.02 11.08
CA ARG A 28 3.82 -6.87 9.92
C ARG A 28 3.22 -6.08 8.76
N VAL A 29 2.34 -5.13 9.05
CA VAL A 29 1.76 -4.24 8.03
C VAL A 29 2.85 -3.36 7.38
N ILE A 30 3.70 -2.75 8.21
CA ILE A 30 4.83 -1.91 7.78
C ILE A 30 5.79 -2.71 6.86
N ASP A 31 6.13 -3.94 7.24
CA ASP A 31 7.02 -4.79 6.44
C ASP A 31 6.36 -5.25 5.12
N GLY A 32 5.04 -5.44 5.13
CA GLY A 32 4.26 -5.82 3.97
C GLY A 32 4.14 -4.72 2.89
N ASP A 33 4.27 -3.45 3.26
CA ASP A 33 4.12 -2.29 2.35
C ASP A 33 5.06 -2.35 1.15
N LYS A 34 6.30 -2.81 1.37
CA LYS A 34 7.30 -3.01 0.31
C LYS A 34 6.79 -3.86 -0.84
N GLN A 35 5.94 -4.85 -0.55
CA GLN A 35 5.41 -5.73 -1.57
C GLN A 35 4.35 -5.02 -2.44
N VAL A 36 3.54 -4.11 -1.87
CA VAL A 36 2.61 -3.27 -2.64
C VAL A 36 3.38 -2.33 -3.57
N ASN A 37 4.43 -1.69 -3.06
CA ASN A 37 5.31 -0.81 -3.85
C ASN A 37 5.96 -1.54 -5.02
N MET A 38 6.42 -2.79 -4.80
CA MET A 38 6.94 -3.62 -5.88
C MET A 38 5.87 -4.00 -6.92
N MET A 39 4.63 -4.26 -6.49
CA MET A 39 3.53 -4.56 -7.42
C MET A 39 3.14 -3.34 -8.25
N GLU A 40 3.13 -2.15 -7.67
CA GLU A 40 2.87 -0.90 -8.40
C GLU A 40 3.87 -0.75 -9.56
N VAL A 41 5.17 -0.81 -9.26
CA VAL A 41 6.25 -0.70 -10.27
C VAL A 41 6.09 -1.76 -11.36
N ALA A 42 5.83 -3.01 -10.98
CA ALA A 42 5.67 -4.10 -11.94
C ALA A 42 4.47 -3.91 -12.88
N ILE A 43 3.35 -3.37 -12.37
CA ILE A 43 2.16 -3.09 -13.18
C ILE A 43 2.41 -1.87 -14.07
N ASP A 44 3.02 -0.80 -13.54
CA ASP A 44 3.33 0.40 -14.33
C ASP A 44 4.26 0.07 -15.50
N GLU A 45 5.31 -0.72 -15.27
CA GLU A 45 6.18 -1.21 -16.35
C GLU A 45 5.40 -2.05 -17.38
N ALA A 46 4.44 -2.86 -16.95
CA ALA A 46 3.61 -3.64 -17.87
C ALA A 46 2.74 -2.73 -18.73
N CYS A 47 2.16 -1.68 -18.14
CA CYS A 47 1.40 -0.66 -18.86
C CYS A 47 2.26 0.09 -19.88
N VAL A 48 3.47 0.53 -19.49
CA VAL A 48 4.43 1.18 -20.39
C VAL A 48 4.81 0.25 -21.55
N ARG A 49 5.08 -1.03 -21.28
CA ARG A 49 5.37 -2.03 -22.32
C ARG A 49 4.21 -2.21 -23.29
N ILE A 50 2.97 -2.18 -22.82
CA ILE A 50 1.77 -2.28 -23.69
C ILE A 50 1.70 -1.06 -24.61
N ILE A 51 1.85 0.14 -24.06
CA ILE A 51 1.81 1.39 -24.84
C ILE A 51 2.91 1.38 -25.91
N ALA A 52 4.14 1.05 -25.53
CA ALA A 52 5.30 1.06 -26.41
C ALA A 52 5.21 0.01 -27.53
N LYS A 53 4.76 -1.21 -27.22
CA LYS A 53 4.79 -2.33 -28.18
C LYS A 53 3.54 -2.47 -29.03
N ARG A 54 2.38 -2.05 -28.53
CA ARG A 54 1.09 -2.38 -29.15
C ARG A 54 0.32 -1.19 -29.71
N GLN A 55 0.77 0.05 -29.45
CA GLN A 55 0.13 1.28 -29.92
C GLN A 55 -1.41 1.22 -29.82
N PRO A 56 -1.93 1.02 -28.59
CA PRO A 56 -3.35 0.77 -28.36
C PRO A 56 -4.23 1.88 -28.93
N THR A 57 -5.41 1.49 -29.41
CA THR A 57 -6.41 2.45 -29.88
C THR A 57 -6.96 3.28 -28.70
N ALA A 58 -7.65 4.39 -28.98
CA ALA A 58 -8.07 5.36 -27.97
C ALA A 58 -8.81 4.75 -26.75
N SER A 59 -9.64 3.73 -26.97
CA SER A 59 -10.37 3.03 -25.91
C SER A 59 -9.43 2.21 -25.02
N ASP A 60 -8.53 1.44 -25.62
CA ASP A 60 -7.54 0.61 -24.91
C ASP A 60 -6.53 1.47 -24.17
N LEU A 61 -6.08 2.57 -24.78
CA LEU A 61 -5.19 3.54 -24.14
C LEU A 61 -5.84 4.16 -22.90
N ARG A 62 -7.13 4.51 -22.98
CA ARG A 62 -7.88 5.04 -21.83
C ARG A 62 -7.96 4.01 -20.70
N LEU A 63 -8.15 2.74 -21.01
CA LEU A 63 -8.15 1.66 -20.03
C LEU A 63 -6.77 1.53 -19.36
N VAL A 64 -5.68 1.51 -20.13
CA VAL A 64 -4.32 1.43 -19.59
C VAL A 64 -4.02 2.64 -18.69
N MET A 65 -4.43 3.85 -19.10
CA MET A 65 -4.27 5.05 -18.29
C MET A 65 -5.09 5.01 -17.00
N ALA A 66 -6.29 4.43 -17.03
CA ALA A 66 -7.10 4.23 -15.82
C ALA A 66 -6.40 3.27 -14.85
N ILE A 67 -5.83 2.17 -15.35
CA ILE A 67 -5.07 1.21 -14.54
C ILE A 67 -3.89 1.89 -13.85
N ILE A 68 -3.07 2.65 -14.58
CA ILE A 68 -1.92 3.39 -14.01
C ILE A 68 -2.36 4.31 -12.87
N LYS A 69 -3.47 5.04 -13.05
CA LYS A 69 -4.00 5.89 -11.97
C LYS A 69 -4.49 5.08 -10.77
N THR A 70 -5.19 3.98 -11.02
CA THR A 70 -5.75 3.15 -9.95
C THR A 70 -4.65 2.48 -9.12
N ILE A 71 -3.57 1.99 -9.71
CA ILE A 71 -2.48 1.37 -8.94
C ILE A 71 -1.76 2.38 -8.05
N ALA A 72 -1.57 3.63 -8.51
CA ALA A 72 -0.97 4.68 -7.70
C ALA A 72 -1.86 5.05 -6.50
N GLU A 73 -3.18 5.09 -6.69
CA GLU A 73 -4.11 5.29 -5.56
C GLU A 73 -4.10 4.10 -4.59
N LEU A 74 -3.92 2.87 -5.08
CA LEU A 74 -3.79 1.69 -4.22
C LEU A 74 -2.50 1.72 -3.38
N GLU A 75 -1.36 2.10 -3.98
CA GLU A 75 -0.11 2.31 -3.25
C GLU A 75 -0.31 3.35 -2.14
N ARG A 76 -0.91 4.49 -2.47
CA ARG A 76 -1.17 5.57 -1.52
C ARG A 76 -2.03 5.15 -0.34
N ILE A 77 -2.97 4.21 -0.53
CA ILE A 77 -3.76 3.63 0.57
C ILE A 77 -2.88 2.75 1.47
N GLY A 78 -2.01 1.91 0.90
CA GLY A 78 -1.03 1.12 1.65
C GLY A 78 -0.10 2.00 2.48
N ASP A 79 0.36 3.08 1.86
CA ASP A 79 1.24 4.10 2.44
C ASP A 79 0.58 4.85 3.64
N VAL A 80 -0.75 5.03 3.59
CA VAL A 80 -1.53 5.54 4.73
C VAL A 80 -1.69 4.48 5.83
N ALA A 81 -1.87 3.20 5.46
CA ALA A 81 -1.92 2.11 6.44
C ALA A 81 -0.59 1.95 7.20
N ASP A 82 0.55 2.09 6.51
CA ASP A 82 1.88 2.15 7.14
C ASP A 82 1.97 3.29 8.18
N LYS A 83 1.50 4.49 7.83
CA LYS A 83 1.48 5.65 8.75
C LYS A 83 0.62 5.40 9.98
N ILE A 84 -0.57 4.79 9.82
CA ILE A 84 -1.43 4.41 10.95
C ILE A 84 -0.68 3.47 11.91
N CYS A 85 0.01 2.46 11.38
CA CYS A 85 0.80 1.51 12.17
C CYS A 85 1.96 2.19 12.89
N ARG A 86 2.67 3.11 12.25
CA ARG A 86 3.74 3.90 12.90
C ARG A 86 3.21 4.71 14.07
N THR A 87 2.09 5.42 13.88
CA THR A 87 1.44 6.17 14.95
C THR A 87 0.95 5.26 16.08
N ALA A 88 0.48 4.05 15.79
CA ALA A 88 0.11 3.07 16.82
C ALA A 88 1.32 2.63 17.67
N LEU A 89 2.48 2.42 17.03
CA LEU A 89 3.72 2.05 17.72
C LEU A 89 4.25 3.19 18.61
N GLU A 90 4.15 4.44 18.18
CA GLU A 90 4.57 5.61 18.96
C GLU A 90 3.73 5.83 20.22
N ASN A 91 2.41 5.63 20.11
CA ASN A 91 1.46 5.78 21.21
C ASN A 91 1.39 4.57 22.15
N SER A 92 2.18 3.52 21.88
CA SER A 92 2.26 2.37 22.77
C SER A 92 2.93 2.77 24.09
N PRO A 93 2.39 2.36 25.26
CA PRO A 93 2.75 2.91 26.59
C PRO A 93 4.23 2.73 26.99
N THR A 94 5.00 1.96 26.23
CA THR A 94 6.45 1.76 26.42
C THR A 94 7.28 3.00 26.03
N SER A 95 6.77 3.93 25.23
CA SER A 95 7.53 5.12 24.79
C SER A 95 7.58 6.25 25.84
N ILE A 96 6.60 6.30 26.75
CA ILE A 96 6.48 7.34 27.78
C ILE A 96 7.60 7.25 28.83
N SER A 97 8.27 6.09 28.95
CA SER A 97 9.38 5.88 29.90
C SER A 97 10.73 6.49 29.49
N ARG A 98 10.84 7.18 28.34
CA ARG A 98 12.10 7.80 27.88
C ARG A 98 12.17 9.32 28.02
N CYS A 99 11.18 9.96 28.64
CA CYS A 99 11.12 11.43 28.74
C CYS A 99 11.25 12.00 30.16
N TRP A 100 11.78 11.23 31.12
CA TRP A 100 12.20 11.72 32.44
C TRP A 100 13.62 11.24 32.75
#